data_AF-A0A127PEV1-F1
#
_entry.id   AF-A0A127PEV1-F1
#
_cell.length_a   1.000
_cell.length_b   1.000
_cell.length_c   1.000
_cell.angle_alpha   90.00
_cell.angle_beta   90.00
_cell.angle_gamma   90.00
#
_symmetry.space_group_name_H-M   'P 1'
#
loop_
_entity.id
_entity.type
_entity.pdbx_description
1 polymer ?
#
loop_
_entity_poly.entity_id
_entity_poly.type
_entity_poly.pdbx_seq_one_letter_code
_entity_poly.pdbx_strand_id
1 'polypeptide(L)'
;MNEYQQYSANGPGWLDKTKLASLGFNVSMPIDTDRGRTAYQKQLSKPVFLAMEFDGPAYRQSIELAKQEDADSSKKKAVDDKKKDQPTALSQELNLTSRLFIIDASLDRETLRAKYPDTRHYGIVRGQIQPRVVYNKEKQPLMAGYVKDVSAQNINVPFEFRSVFEPMQKMNQTYGYADNDKRPSFEATVAFGRRLEPWIVAASTK
;
A
#
# COMPACT_ATOMS: atom_id res chain seq x y z
N MET A 1 7.69 -9.59 -2.07
CA MET A 1 7.38 -8.23 -2.56
C MET A 1 6.22 -7.73 -1.72
N ASN A 2 6.43 -6.75 -0.84
CA ASN A 2 5.33 -6.13 -0.10
C ASN A 2 4.70 -5.09 -1.03
N GLU A 3 3.61 -5.47 -1.68
CA GLU A 3 2.74 -4.57 -2.42
C GLU A 3 1.98 -3.74 -1.38
N TYR A 4 2.35 -2.47 -1.21
CA TYR A 4 1.50 -1.52 -0.50
C TYR A 4 0.16 -1.48 -1.25
N GLN A 5 -0.86 -2.08 -0.65
CA GLN A 5 -2.12 -2.42 -1.31
C GLN A 5 -2.75 -1.17 -1.91
N GLN A 6 -2.72 -1.10 -3.24
CA GLN A 6 -3.42 -0.12 -4.05
C GLN A 6 -4.79 -0.72 -4.37
N TYR A 7 -5.82 -0.20 -3.71
CA TYR A 7 -7.21 -0.64 -3.82
C TYR A 7 -7.63 -1.02 -5.25
N SER A 8 -7.95 -2.30 -5.46
CA SER A 8 -8.60 -2.85 -6.66
C SER A 8 -7.86 -2.66 -7.99
N ALA A 9 -8.38 -3.31 -9.04
CA ALA A 9 -7.88 -3.24 -10.42
C ALA A 9 -7.65 -1.81 -10.97
N ASN A 10 -8.23 -0.79 -10.34
CA ASN A 10 -8.19 0.61 -10.77
C ASN A 10 -7.19 1.52 -10.01
N GLY A 11 -6.43 1.01 -9.03
CA GLY A 11 -5.50 1.82 -8.23
C GLY A 11 -6.21 2.59 -7.10
N PRO A 12 -5.50 3.36 -6.27
CA PRO A 12 -5.98 3.76 -4.94
C PRO A 12 -7.10 4.83 -4.94
N GLY A 13 -7.71 5.13 -6.10
CA GLY A 13 -8.83 6.06 -6.28
C GLY A 13 -8.46 7.54 -6.14
N TRP A 14 -7.60 7.88 -5.18
CA TRP A 14 -7.16 9.25 -4.89
C TRP A 14 -6.06 9.76 -5.84
N LEU A 15 -5.32 8.85 -6.48
CA LEU A 15 -4.20 9.19 -7.37
C LEU A 15 -4.67 9.32 -8.82
N ASP A 16 -5.61 10.22 -9.02
CA ASP A 16 -6.26 10.52 -10.31
C ASP A 16 -5.47 11.54 -11.15
N LYS A 17 -6.04 11.92 -12.30
CA LYS A 17 -5.48 12.96 -13.19
C LYS A 17 -5.22 14.29 -12.45
N THR A 18 -6.13 14.72 -11.59
CA THR A 18 -6.03 15.99 -10.87
C THR A 18 -4.89 15.94 -9.86
N LYS A 19 -4.77 14.86 -9.11
CA LYS A 19 -3.66 14.63 -8.19
C LYS A 19 -2.33 14.52 -8.94
N LEU A 20 -2.28 13.82 -10.07
CA LEU A 20 -1.07 13.77 -10.88
C LEU A 20 -0.64 15.16 -11.39
N ALA A 21 -1.60 15.99 -11.80
CA ALA A 21 -1.31 17.37 -12.18
C ALA A 21 -0.70 18.17 -11.01
N SER A 22 -1.24 18.03 -9.80
CA SER A 22 -0.70 18.73 -8.62
C SER A 22 0.68 18.23 -8.17
N LEU A 23 1.03 16.99 -8.53
CA LEU A 23 2.38 16.44 -8.38
C LEU A 23 3.32 16.83 -9.54
N GLY A 24 2.86 17.68 -10.44
CA GLY A 24 3.63 18.25 -11.54
C GLY A 24 3.76 17.34 -12.76
N PHE A 25 2.98 16.25 -12.88
CA PHE A 25 2.95 15.47 -14.12
C PHE A 25 2.26 16.26 -15.24
N ASN A 26 2.73 16.06 -16.47
CA ASN A 26 2.06 16.66 -17.61
C ASN A 26 0.80 15.84 -17.94
N VAL A 27 -0.37 16.43 -17.78
CA VAL A 27 -1.67 15.76 -18.04
C VAL A 27 -2.48 16.43 -19.17
N SER A 28 -1.80 17.20 -20.04
CA SER A 28 -2.46 18.00 -21.07
C SER A 28 -2.81 17.22 -22.35
N MET A 29 -2.21 16.05 -22.57
CA MET A 29 -2.41 15.28 -23.80
C MET A 29 -3.79 14.56 -23.82
N PRO A 30 -4.46 14.46 -24.97
CA PRO A 30 -5.70 13.68 -25.07
C PRO A 30 -5.44 12.17 -24.87
N ILE A 31 -6.02 11.57 -23.82
CA ILE A 31 -5.79 10.16 -23.43
C ILE A 31 -6.47 9.14 -24.37
N ASP A 32 -7.46 9.58 -25.11
CA ASP A 32 -8.17 8.83 -26.14
C ASP A 32 -7.30 8.58 -27.39
N THR A 33 -6.19 9.29 -27.55
CA THR A 33 -5.23 9.09 -28.64
C THR A 33 -4.09 8.14 -28.27
N ASP A 34 -3.59 7.36 -29.23
CA ASP A 34 -2.38 6.52 -29.05
C ASP A 34 -1.17 7.36 -28.64
N ARG A 35 -1.03 8.54 -29.23
CA ARG A 35 0.06 9.48 -28.91
C ARG A 35 -0.03 9.95 -27.46
N GLY A 36 -1.21 10.31 -26.97
CA GLY A 36 -1.40 10.72 -25.58
C GLY A 36 -1.13 9.59 -24.60
N ARG A 37 -1.66 8.39 -24.86
CA ARG A 37 -1.37 7.19 -24.05
C ARG A 37 0.13 6.91 -23.96
N THR A 38 0.81 6.91 -25.11
CA THR A 38 2.25 6.69 -25.20
C THR A 38 3.04 7.76 -24.44
N ALA A 39 2.64 9.03 -24.56
CA ALA A 39 3.29 10.13 -23.85
C ALA A 39 3.17 9.97 -22.33
N TYR A 40 2.03 9.52 -21.83
CA TYR A 40 1.80 9.29 -20.40
C TYR A 40 2.58 8.11 -19.86
N GLN A 41 2.57 6.97 -20.57
CA GLN A 41 3.33 5.78 -20.17
C GLN A 41 4.85 6.04 -20.14
N LYS A 42 5.35 6.97 -20.96
CA LYS A 42 6.77 7.35 -21.01
C LYS A 42 7.18 8.37 -19.95
N GLN A 43 6.25 8.95 -19.17
CA GLN A 43 6.65 9.85 -18.10
C GLN A 43 7.40 9.09 -17.01
N LEU A 44 8.55 9.64 -16.64
CA LEU A 44 9.36 9.09 -15.56
C LEU A 44 8.67 9.29 -14.22
N SER A 45 9.01 8.42 -13.27
CA SER A 45 8.58 8.58 -11.89
C SER A 45 9.13 9.87 -11.28
N LYS A 46 8.36 10.48 -10.36
CA LYS A 46 8.76 11.70 -9.64
C LYS A 46 8.83 11.47 -8.13
N PRO A 47 9.82 12.10 -7.45
CA PRO A 47 9.90 12.08 -6.00
C PRO A 47 8.74 12.85 -5.38
N VAL A 48 8.14 12.27 -4.35
CA VAL A 48 7.05 12.85 -3.57
C VAL A 48 7.19 12.50 -2.10
N PHE A 49 6.47 13.21 -1.24
CA PHE A 49 6.13 12.73 0.09
C PHE A 49 4.82 11.95 0.04
N LEU A 50 4.75 10.83 0.74
CA LEU A 50 3.59 9.96 0.84
C LEU A 50 3.07 9.98 2.27
N ALA A 51 1.74 10.11 2.43
CA ALA A 51 1.07 9.90 3.70
C ALA A 51 0.65 8.44 3.84
N MET A 52 1.08 7.81 4.92
CA MET A 52 0.67 6.46 5.32
C MET A 52 -0.33 6.55 6.46
N GLU A 53 -1.42 5.79 6.38
CA GLU A 53 -2.42 5.64 7.42
C GLU A 53 -2.34 4.23 8.01
N PHE A 54 -2.28 4.12 9.33
CA PHE A 54 -2.28 2.86 10.06
C PHE A 54 -3.63 2.64 10.76
N ASP A 55 -4.22 1.47 10.50
CA ASP A 55 -5.46 0.98 11.15
C ASP A 55 -6.63 1.98 11.10
N GLY A 56 -6.77 2.66 9.96
CA GLY A 56 -7.67 3.80 9.80
C GLY A 56 -8.87 3.55 8.87
N PRO A 57 -9.56 4.63 8.44
CA PRO A 57 -10.61 4.60 7.44
C PRO A 57 -10.31 3.78 6.18
N ALA A 58 -9.09 3.84 5.64
CA ALA A 58 -8.68 3.06 4.49
C ALA A 58 -8.80 1.57 4.80
N TYR A 59 -8.17 1.08 5.88
CA TYR A 59 -8.28 -0.32 6.28
C TYR A 59 -9.74 -0.77 6.48
N ARG A 60 -10.58 0.06 7.09
CA ARG A 60 -12.02 -0.25 7.19
C ARG A 60 -12.69 -0.40 5.83
N GLN A 61 -12.34 0.44 4.86
CA GLN A 61 -12.84 0.34 3.49
C GLN A 61 -12.36 -0.95 2.80
N SER A 62 -11.12 -1.40 3.04
CA SER A 62 -10.63 -2.66 2.42
C SER A 62 -11.39 -3.86 2.96
N ILE A 63 -11.68 -3.88 4.27
CA ILE A 63 -12.51 -4.90 4.91
C ILE A 63 -13.93 -4.94 4.31
N GLU A 64 -14.57 -3.80 4.09
CA GLU A 64 -15.90 -3.76 3.48
C GLU A 64 -15.91 -4.25 2.03
N LEU A 65 -14.87 -3.92 1.26
CA LEU A 65 -14.71 -4.45 -0.11
C LEU A 65 -14.51 -5.97 -0.11
N ALA A 66 -13.69 -6.50 0.81
CA ALA A 66 -13.48 -7.94 0.95
C ALA A 66 -14.77 -8.69 1.33
N LYS A 67 -15.59 -8.11 2.21
CA LYS A 67 -16.93 -8.65 2.54
C LYS A 67 -17.84 -8.70 1.31
N GLN A 68 -17.84 -7.64 0.49
CA GLN A 68 -18.63 -7.59 -0.73
C GLN A 68 -18.18 -8.66 -1.74
N GLU A 69 -16.87 -8.83 -1.90
CA GLU A 69 -16.30 -9.86 -2.78
C GLU A 69 -16.69 -11.28 -2.37
N ASP A 70 -16.65 -11.58 -1.07
CA ASP A 70 -17.09 -12.86 -0.53
C ASP A 70 -18.60 -13.08 -0.76
N ALA A 71 -19.42 -12.04 -0.57
CA ALA A 71 -20.86 -12.08 -0.84
C ALA A 71 -21.18 -12.30 -2.33
N ASP A 72 -20.45 -11.66 -3.24
CA ASP A 72 -20.65 -11.85 -4.68
C ASP A 72 -20.12 -13.21 -5.17
N SER A 73 -19.03 -13.69 -4.58
CA SER A 73 -18.48 -15.01 -4.86
C SER A 73 -19.40 -16.13 -4.40
N SER A 74 -20.02 -15.99 -3.22
CA SER A 74 -21.00 -16.97 -2.72
C SER A 74 -22.26 -17.05 -3.60
N LYS A 75 -22.75 -15.94 -4.15
CA LYS A 75 -23.84 -15.93 -5.13
C LYS A 75 -23.50 -16.66 -6.44
N LYS A 76 -22.23 -16.65 -6.85
CA LYS A 76 -21.74 -17.33 -8.07
C LYS A 76 -21.41 -18.82 -7.86
N LYS A 77 -21.21 -19.25 -6.61
CA LYS A 77 -20.71 -20.59 -6.23
C LYS A 77 -21.76 -21.72 -6.22
N ALA A 78 -22.99 -21.50 -6.68
CA ALA A 78 -24.00 -22.57 -6.79
C ALA A 78 -23.67 -23.67 -7.84
N VAL A 79 -22.47 -23.69 -8.45
CA VAL A 79 -22.12 -24.54 -9.61
C VAL A 79 -20.78 -25.29 -9.49
N ASP A 80 -19.96 -25.12 -8.45
CA ASP A 80 -18.65 -25.83 -8.40
C ASP A 80 -18.15 -26.14 -6.98
N ASP A 81 -18.17 -27.44 -6.64
CA ASP A 81 -17.91 -28.01 -5.30
C ASP A 81 -16.40 -28.08 -4.90
N LYS A 82 -15.49 -27.55 -5.72
CA LYS A 82 -14.03 -27.77 -5.58
C LYS A 82 -13.23 -26.69 -4.83
N LYS A 83 -13.88 -25.73 -4.14
CA LYS A 83 -13.18 -24.60 -3.47
C LYS A 83 -13.44 -24.49 -1.96
N LYS A 84 -13.46 -25.59 -1.21
CA LYS A 84 -13.67 -25.54 0.26
C LYS A 84 -12.45 -25.06 1.07
N ASP A 85 -11.24 -25.17 0.54
CA ASP A 85 -10.01 -24.91 1.33
C ASP A 85 -9.28 -23.59 1.03
N GLN A 86 -9.82 -22.73 0.15
CA GLN A 86 -9.18 -21.43 -0.10
C GLN A 86 -9.68 -20.38 0.92
N PRO A 87 -8.77 -19.66 1.61
CA PRO A 87 -9.17 -18.61 2.53
C PRO A 87 -9.93 -17.51 1.78
N THR A 88 -11.03 -17.06 2.37
CA THR A 88 -11.91 -16.02 1.79
C THR A 88 -11.19 -14.67 1.70
N ALA A 89 -11.69 -13.75 0.86
CA ALA A 89 -11.09 -12.43 0.74
C ALA A 89 -11.05 -11.71 2.09
N LEU A 90 -12.13 -11.82 2.87
CA LEU A 90 -12.20 -11.25 4.22
C LEU A 90 -11.18 -11.87 5.17
N SER A 91 -11.03 -13.20 5.15
CA SER A 91 -10.06 -13.89 6.02
C SER A 91 -8.63 -13.48 5.70
N GLN A 92 -8.30 -13.32 4.41
CA GLN A 92 -7.00 -12.81 3.98
C GLN A 92 -6.77 -11.39 4.48
N GLU A 93 -7.75 -10.49 4.27
CA GLU A 93 -7.62 -9.09 4.66
C GLU A 93 -7.41 -8.94 6.19
N LEU A 94 -8.14 -9.71 7.00
CA LEU A 94 -8.05 -9.64 8.47
C LEU A 94 -6.73 -10.18 9.04
N ASN A 95 -6.16 -11.22 8.43
CA ASN A 95 -5.09 -12.02 9.04
C ASN A 95 -3.74 -11.88 8.36
N LEU A 96 -3.71 -11.59 7.05
CA LEU A 96 -2.49 -11.66 6.24
C LEU A 96 -2.08 -10.31 5.68
N THR A 97 -3.04 -9.42 5.43
CA THR A 97 -2.76 -8.14 4.77
C THR A 97 -2.37 -7.06 5.76
N SER A 98 -1.67 -6.04 5.26
CA SER A 98 -1.20 -4.94 6.10
C SER A 98 -2.33 -3.97 6.40
N ARG A 99 -2.41 -3.48 7.63
CA ARG A 99 -3.30 -2.37 8.00
C ARG A 99 -2.73 -0.99 7.65
N LEU A 100 -1.60 -0.95 6.95
CA LEU A 100 -0.87 0.28 6.59
C LEU A 100 -1.12 0.62 5.11
N PHE A 101 -1.77 1.77 4.86
CA PHE A 101 -2.19 2.19 3.53
C PHE A 101 -1.55 3.52 3.12
N ILE A 102 -1.23 3.68 1.83
CA ILE A 102 -0.83 4.98 1.26
C ILE A 102 -2.09 5.72 0.81
N ILE A 103 -2.38 6.85 1.44
CA ILE A 103 -3.66 7.56 1.27
C ILE A 103 -3.55 8.91 0.57
N ASP A 104 -2.35 9.49 0.49
CA ASP A 104 -2.13 10.77 -0.16
C ASP A 104 -0.66 10.98 -0.55
N ALA A 105 -0.42 11.97 -1.41
CA ALA A 105 0.90 12.43 -1.79
C ALA A 105 0.95 13.95 -1.99
N SER A 106 2.13 14.52 -1.77
CA SER A 106 2.42 15.94 -1.95
C SER A 106 3.88 16.16 -2.34
N LEU A 107 4.15 17.27 -3.01
CA LEU A 107 5.51 17.78 -3.23
C LEU A 107 6.07 18.47 -1.97
N ASP A 108 5.20 18.87 -1.05
CA ASP A 108 5.55 19.49 0.23
C ASP A 108 5.11 18.62 1.41
N ARG A 109 6.08 18.33 2.28
CA ARG A 109 5.91 17.57 3.51
C ARG A 109 5.03 18.29 4.52
N GLU A 110 5.18 19.61 4.67
CA GLU A 110 4.44 20.36 5.69
C GLU A 110 2.95 20.39 5.37
N THR A 111 2.60 20.51 4.09
CA THR A 111 1.22 20.38 3.61
C THR A 111 0.60 19.04 4.04
N LEU A 112 1.32 17.92 3.92
CA LEU A 112 0.82 16.62 4.40
C LEU A 112 0.73 16.57 5.92
N ARG A 113 1.71 17.12 6.65
CA ARG A 113 1.67 17.10 8.12
C ARG A 113 0.55 17.98 8.67
N ALA A 114 0.26 19.11 8.04
CA ALA A 114 -0.87 19.96 8.39
C ALA A 114 -2.21 19.25 8.16
N LYS A 115 -2.33 18.52 7.05
CA LYS A 115 -3.53 17.73 6.71
C LYS A 115 -3.70 16.49 7.60
N TYR A 116 -2.60 15.86 7.99
CA TYR A 116 -2.55 14.63 8.80
C TYR A 116 -1.72 14.86 10.07
N PRO A 117 -2.24 15.61 11.05
CA PRO A 117 -1.47 16.05 12.22
C PRO A 117 -1.20 14.93 13.23
N ASP A 118 -2.07 13.91 13.30
CA ASP A 118 -1.92 12.81 14.27
C ASP A 118 -0.80 11.85 13.87
N THR A 119 0.34 11.95 14.55
CA THR A 119 1.53 11.14 14.30
C THR A 119 1.40 9.69 14.75
N ARG A 120 0.35 9.32 15.51
CA ARG A 120 0.11 7.94 15.93
C ARG A 120 -0.55 7.12 14.83
N HIS A 121 -1.40 7.75 14.03
CA HIS A 121 -2.11 7.10 12.93
C HIS A 121 -1.49 7.42 11.56
N TYR A 122 -0.79 8.54 11.42
CA TYR A 122 -0.25 9.00 10.14
C TYR A 122 1.27 9.17 10.12
N GLY A 123 1.92 8.35 9.29
CA GLY A 123 3.33 8.45 8.92
C GLY A 123 3.52 9.24 7.63
N ILE A 124 4.68 9.90 7.48
CA ILE A 124 5.07 10.54 6.22
C ILE A 124 6.44 10.00 5.81
N VAL A 125 6.55 9.54 4.57
CA VAL A 125 7.78 8.96 4.01
C VAL A 125 8.06 9.55 2.64
N ARG A 126 9.29 9.37 2.13
CA ARG A 126 9.57 9.67 0.72
C ARG A 126 9.10 8.51 -0.14
N GLY A 127 8.75 8.80 -1.38
CA GLY A 127 8.43 7.79 -2.36
C GLY A 127 8.53 8.32 -3.78
N GLN A 128 8.13 7.47 -4.72
CA GLN A 128 8.09 7.78 -6.13
C GLN A 128 6.71 7.44 -6.67
N ILE A 129 6.11 8.37 -7.40
CA ILE A 129 4.86 8.13 -8.14
C ILE A 129 5.18 8.06 -9.63
N GLN A 130 4.48 7.20 -10.36
CA GLN A 130 4.54 7.16 -11.82
C GLN A 130 3.12 7.12 -12.40
N PRO A 131 2.85 7.84 -13.51
CA PRO A 131 1.58 7.73 -14.22
C PRO A 131 1.42 6.36 -14.87
N ARG A 132 0.17 5.90 -14.97
CA ARG A 132 -0.25 4.76 -15.77
C ARG A 132 -1.58 5.04 -16.45
N VAL A 133 -1.85 4.30 -17.52
CA VAL A 133 -3.17 4.28 -18.14
C VAL A 133 -3.93 3.09 -17.56
N VAL A 134 -5.11 3.35 -17.02
CA VAL A 134 -6.06 2.32 -16.57
C VAL A 134 -7.31 2.38 -17.44
N TYR A 135 -8.18 1.40 -17.33
CA TYR A 135 -9.44 1.36 -18.06
C TYR A 135 -10.60 1.21 -17.07
N ASN A 136 -11.66 2.00 -17.24
CA ASN A 136 -12.88 1.81 -16.47
C ASN A 136 -13.65 0.57 -16.95
N LYS A 137 -14.82 0.32 -16.33
CA LYS A 137 -15.68 -0.82 -16.67
C LYS A 137 -16.18 -0.75 -18.12
N GLU A 138 -16.31 0.46 -18.65
CA GLU A 138 -16.72 0.78 -20.02
C GLU A 138 -15.55 0.72 -21.02
N LYS A 139 -14.37 0.25 -20.59
CA LYS A 139 -13.13 0.16 -21.40
C LYS A 139 -12.63 1.50 -21.94
N GLN A 140 -13.00 2.60 -21.31
CA GLN A 140 -12.48 3.92 -21.63
C GLN A 140 -11.16 4.15 -20.88
N PRO A 141 -10.14 4.68 -21.56
CA PRO A 141 -8.85 4.93 -20.93
C PRO A 141 -8.96 6.09 -19.93
N LEU A 142 -8.43 5.87 -18.73
CA LEU A 142 -8.33 6.85 -17.66
C LEU A 142 -6.86 7.01 -17.25
N MET A 143 -6.50 8.22 -16.86
CA MET A 143 -5.20 8.49 -16.26
C MET A 143 -5.30 8.25 -14.76
N ALA A 144 -4.41 7.41 -14.25
CA ALA A 144 -4.18 7.23 -12.83
C ALA A 144 -2.67 7.19 -12.57
N GLY A 145 -2.27 7.33 -11.32
CA GLY A 145 -0.90 7.03 -10.91
C GLY A 145 -0.83 5.75 -10.09
N TYR A 146 0.40 5.31 -9.86
CA TYR A 146 0.72 4.30 -8.87
C TYR A 146 1.96 4.72 -8.10
N VAL A 147 2.05 4.24 -6.86
CA VAL A 147 3.28 4.33 -6.06
C VAL A 147 4.26 3.32 -6.64
N LYS A 148 5.34 3.80 -7.24
CA LYS A 148 6.42 2.99 -7.80
C LYS A 148 7.38 2.52 -6.74
N ASP A 149 7.65 3.38 -5.76
CA ASP A 149 8.62 3.11 -4.71
C ASP A 149 8.31 3.89 -3.42
N VAL A 150 8.77 3.38 -2.30
CA VAL A 150 8.64 3.94 -0.95
C VAL A 150 10.00 3.84 -0.27
N SER A 151 10.53 4.94 0.28
CA SER A 151 11.88 4.95 0.85
C SER A 151 12.01 4.17 2.18
N ALA A 152 10.89 3.81 2.80
CA ALA A 152 10.82 3.14 4.09
C ALA A 152 10.72 1.61 3.99
N GLN A 153 11.29 1.00 2.94
CA GLN A 153 11.30 -0.45 2.74
C GLN A 153 12.12 -1.21 3.80
N ASN A 154 13.12 -0.55 4.40
CA ASN A 154 13.94 -1.11 5.46
C ASN A 154 13.77 -0.25 6.72
N ILE A 155 13.65 -0.91 7.87
CA ILE A 155 13.51 -0.25 9.17
C ILE A 155 14.79 -0.48 9.97
N ASN A 156 15.34 0.59 10.54
CA ASN A 156 16.50 0.48 11.40
C ASN A 156 16.11 -0.14 12.74
N VAL A 157 16.86 -1.17 13.14
CA VAL A 157 16.66 -1.89 14.40
C VAL A 157 17.86 -1.61 15.32
N PRO A 158 17.68 -0.80 16.38
CA PRO A 158 18.67 -0.66 17.44
C PRO A 158 19.07 -2.00 18.06
N PHE A 159 20.33 -2.11 18.46
CA PHE A 159 20.90 -3.36 18.97
C PHE A 159 20.16 -3.91 20.20
N GLU A 160 19.63 -3.04 21.07
CA GLU A 160 18.84 -3.40 22.24
C GLU A 160 17.60 -4.26 21.93
N PHE A 161 17.02 -4.14 20.72
CA PHE A 161 15.86 -4.93 20.31
C PHE A 161 16.24 -6.21 19.55
N ARG A 162 17.54 -6.53 19.42
CA ARG A 162 18.00 -7.71 18.67
C ARG A 162 17.35 -9.00 19.14
N SER A 163 17.19 -9.19 20.44
CA SER A 163 16.60 -10.40 21.03
C SER A 163 15.15 -10.64 20.60
N VAL A 164 14.39 -9.56 20.31
CA VAL A 164 13.01 -9.64 19.80
C VAL A 164 12.98 -10.21 18.38
N PHE A 165 13.96 -9.86 17.53
CA PHE A 165 13.97 -10.18 16.11
C PHE A 165 14.84 -11.39 15.73
N GLU A 166 15.78 -11.80 16.59
CA GLU A 166 16.67 -12.93 16.32
C GLU A 166 15.94 -14.26 16.04
N PRO A 167 14.82 -14.61 16.73
CA PRO A 167 14.05 -15.82 16.41
C PRO A 167 13.51 -15.81 14.97
N MET A 168 13.16 -14.63 14.45
CA MET A 168 12.62 -14.46 13.09
C MET A 168 13.68 -14.68 12.02
N GLN A 169 14.92 -14.23 12.28
CA GLN A 169 16.05 -14.41 11.37
C GLN A 169 16.40 -15.89 11.19
N LYS A 170 16.35 -16.68 12.27
CA LYS A 170 16.63 -18.12 12.25
C LYS A 170 15.58 -18.90 11.46
N MET A 171 14.33 -18.43 11.44
CA MET A 171 13.23 -19.12 10.76
C MET A 171 13.25 -18.94 9.23
N ASN A 172 13.66 -17.75 8.75
CA ASN A 172 13.81 -17.46 7.32
C ASN A 172 14.88 -18.32 6.62
N GLN A 173 15.77 -18.97 7.38
CA GLN A 173 16.80 -19.87 6.84
C GLN A 173 16.32 -21.32 6.66
N THR A 174 15.29 -21.74 7.39
CA THR A 174 14.86 -23.15 7.48
C THR A 174 13.59 -23.45 6.70
N TYR A 175 12.71 -22.46 6.51
CA TYR A 175 11.46 -22.63 5.76
C TYR A 175 11.30 -21.50 4.74
N GLY A 176 11.12 -21.88 3.47
CA GLY A 176 10.65 -20.97 2.42
C GLY A 176 9.30 -20.34 2.79
N TYR A 177 8.86 -19.33 2.02
CA TYR A 177 7.68 -18.46 2.20
C TYR A 177 6.32 -19.09 2.57
N ALA A 178 6.22 -20.40 2.81
CA ALA A 178 5.00 -21.17 2.93
C ALA A 178 4.35 -21.22 4.33
N ASP A 179 4.93 -20.62 5.38
CA ASP A 179 4.39 -20.79 6.75
C ASP A 179 4.42 -19.48 7.56
N ASN A 180 3.64 -18.48 7.11
CA ASN A 180 3.49 -17.21 7.84
C ASN A 180 2.81 -17.41 9.23
N ASP A 181 1.99 -18.45 9.40
CA ASP A 181 1.30 -18.76 10.67
C ASP A 181 2.25 -19.17 11.80
N LYS A 182 3.47 -19.63 11.46
CA LYS A 182 4.48 -20.03 12.45
C LYS A 182 5.49 -18.94 12.77
N ARG A 183 5.40 -17.77 12.14
CA ARG A 183 6.34 -16.67 12.42
C ARG A 183 6.05 -16.12 13.82
N PRO A 184 7.07 -15.96 14.69
CA PRO A 184 6.89 -15.32 15.98
C PRO A 184 6.19 -13.97 15.79
N SER A 185 5.13 -13.72 16.53
CA SER A 185 4.46 -12.43 16.48
C SER A 185 5.19 -11.44 17.39
N PHE A 186 5.24 -10.18 16.97
CA PHE A 186 5.89 -9.12 17.72
C PHE A 186 5.05 -7.84 17.64
N GLU A 187 5.36 -6.94 18.54
CA GLU A 187 4.89 -5.56 18.52
C GLU A 187 6.09 -4.63 18.43
N ALA A 188 5.99 -3.59 17.62
CA ALA A 188 7.03 -2.56 17.52
C ALA A 188 6.40 -1.18 17.36
N THR A 189 6.98 -0.20 18.04
CA THR A 189 6.70 1.22 17.80
C THR A 189 7.77 1.77 16.86
N VAL A 190 7.33 2.34 15.74
CA VAL A 190 8.22 2.93 14.73
C VAL A 190 8.08 4.45 14.76
N ALA A 191 9.20 5.15 14.88
CA ALA A 191 9.29 6.59 14.75
C ALA A 191 9.93 6.98 13.41
N PHE A 192 9.49 8.09 12.83
CA PHE A 192 10.07 8.66 11.62
C PHE A 192 10.86 9.92 11.95
N GLY A 193 12.19 9.84 11.80
CA GLY A 193 13.09 10.96 12.15
C GLY A 193 12.92 12.17 11.23
N ARG A 194 13.68 13.25 11.48
CA ARG A 194 13.67 14.47 10.63
C ARG A 194 13.99 14.18 9.16
N ARG A 195 14.77 13.13 8.89
CA ARG A 195 15.11 12.67 7.54
C ARG A 195 14.08 11.71 6.92
N LEU A 196 12.97 11.45 7.62
CA LEU A 196 11.94 10.46 7.26
C LEU A 196 12.48 9.02 7.20
N GLU A 197 13.54 8.75 7.95
CA GLU A 197 14.06 7.40 8.15
C GLU A 197 13.25 6.73 9.26
N PRO A 198 12.79 5.48 9.06
CA PRO A 198 12.08 4.72 10.07
C PRO A 198 13.05 4.07 11.08
N TRP A 199 12.72 4.18 12.36
CA TRP A 199 13.49 3.63 13.48
C TRP A 199 12.55 2.95 14.47
N ILE A 200 12.92 1.76 14.94
CA ILE A 200 12.24 1.12 16.06
C ILE A 200 12.65 1.82 17.35
N VAL A 201 11.66 2.23 18.16
CA VAL A 201 11.86 2.89 19.46
C VAL A 201 11.30 2.08 20.63
N ALA A 202 10.52 1.04 20.35
CA ALA A 202 10.10 0.03 21.30
C ALA A 202 9.79 -1.26 20.53
N ALA A 203 10.09 -2.42 21.11
CA ALA A 203 9.69 -3.70 20.56
C ALA A 203 9.52 -4.77 21.66
N SER A 204 8.57 -5.67 21.48
CA SER A 204 8.34 -6.82 22.35
C SER A 204 7.82 -8.02 21.56
N THR A 205 8.04 -9.23 22.08
CA THR A 205 7.38 -10.44 21.59
C THR A 205 5.92 -10.44 22.06
N LYS A 206 5.01 -10.99 21.25
CA LYS A 206 3.61 -11.22 21.63
C LYS A 206 3.39 -12.63 22.16
#